data_AF-A0AAD5NDT6-F1
#
_entry.id   AF-A0AAD5NDT6-F1
#
_cell.length_a   1.000
_cell.length_b   1.000
_cell.length_c   1.000
_cell.angle_alpha   90.00
_cell.angle_beta   90.00
_cell.angle_gamma   90.00
#
_symmetry.space_group_name_H-M   'P 1'
#
loop_
_entity.id
_entity.type
_entity.pdbx_description
1 polymer ?
#
loop_
_entity_poly.entity_id
_entity_poly.type
_entity_poly.pdbx_seq_one_letter_code
_entity_poly.pdbx_strand_id
1 'polypeptide(L)' 'MKVTAVFVTALATLGAASPAKGCTPGTYSCTGDLKGWQVCDVTRTWVFAGICPPKTGCVFYKPNNSPYCVPPGFKFPQN' A
#
# COMPACT_ATOMS: atom_id res chain seq x y z
N MET A 1 33.14 -53.27 7.46
CA MET A 1 32.85 -51.83 7.59
C MET A 1 31.39 -51.59 7.25
N LYS A 2 30.61 -51.06 8.18
CA LYS A 2 29.30 -50.46 7.90
C LYS A 2 29.18 -49.21 8.76
N VAL A 3 29.43 -48.05 8.17
CA VAL A 3 29.27 -46.76 8.83
C VAL A 3 27.94 -46.22 8.36
N THR A 4 26.90 -46.40 9.16
CA THR A 4 25.55 -45.93 8.86
C THR A 4 25.49 -44.44 9.24
N ALA A 5 25.65 -43.56 8.25
CA ALA A 5 25.58 -42.12 8.46
C ALA A 5 24.11 -41.71 8.69
N VAL A 6 23.81 -41.25 9.91
CA VAL A 6 22.51 -40.67 10.26
C VAL A 6 22.54 -39.20 9.86
N PHE A 7 21.81 -38.84 8.80
CA PHE A 7 21.62 -37.45 8.39
C PHE A 7 20.56 -36.80 9.27
N VAL A 8 20.97 -35.84 10.12
CA VAL A 8 20.06 -34.99 10.89
C VAL A 8 19.66 -33.81 10.02
N THR A 9 18.44 -33.82 9.49
CA THR A 9 17.84 -32.70 8.77
C THR A 9 17.36 -31.64 9.75
N ALA A 10 18.13 -30.56 9.92
CA ALA A 10 17.69 -29.39 10.67
C ALA A 10 16.63 -28.63 9.84
N LEU A 11 15.35 -28.75 10.22
CA LEU A 11 14.29 -27.89 9.70
C LEU A 11 14.45 -26.49 10.33
N ALA A 12 15.06 -25.55 9.61
CA ALA A 12 14.98 -24.15 9.94
C ALA A 12 13.55 -23.66 9.69
N THR A 13 12.78 -23.44 10.75
CA THR A 13 11.47 -22.78 10.68
C THR A 13 11.68 -21.31 10.35
N LEU A 14 11.43 -20.94 9.10
CA LEU A 14 11.26 -19.54 8.72
C LEU A 14 10.00 -19.02 9.43
N GLY A 15 10.19 -18.32 10.55
CA GLY A 15 9.11 -17.57 11.18
C GLY A 15 8.56 -16.57 10.18
N ALA A 16 7.33 -16.80 9.72
CA ALA A 16 6.63 -15.87 8.85
C ALA A 16 6.53 -14.52 9.57
N ALA A 17 7.23 -13.50 9.05
CA ALA A 17 7.07 -12.14 9.54
C ALA A 17 5.58 -11.78 9.40
N SER A 18 4.92 -11.54 10.53
CA SER A 18 3.52 -11.08 10.53
C SER A 18 3.45 -9.79 9.71
N PRO A 19 2.49 -9.66 8.77
CA PRO A 19 2.39 -8.45 7.95
C PRO A 19 2.24 -7.25 8.88
N ALA A 20 3.17 -6.31 8.78
CA ALA A 20 3.25 -5.17 9.68
C ALA A 20 1.94 -4.35 9.68
N LYS A 21 1.49 -3.95 10.87
CA LYS A 21 0.44 -2.94 11.07
C LYS A 21 0.85 -1.65 10.35
N GLY A 22 0.14 -1.26 9.29
CA GLY A 22 0.47 -0.08 8.50
C GLY A 22 -0.02 -0.18 7.06
N CYS A 23 0.30 0.82 6.24
CA CYS A 23 -0.01 0.80 4.81
C CYS A 23 1.05 0.00 4.01
N THR A 24 0.73 -0.33 2.76
CA THR A 24 1.68 -0.99 1.85
C THR A 24 2.56 0.05 1.18
N PRO A 25 3.91 0.00 1.32
CA PRO A 25 4.80 0.99 0.71
C PRO A 25 4.56 1.16 -0.79
N GLY A 26 4.65 2.40 -1.28
CA GLY A 26 4.42 2.76 -2.68
C GLY A 26 2.94 2.80 -3.09
N THR A 27 2.01 2.56 -2.17
CA THR A 27 0.58 2.81 -2.42
C THR A 27 0.21 4.26 -2.17
N TYR A 28 -0.91 4.66 -2.76
CA TYR A 28 -1.46 5.99 -2.66
C TYR A 28 -2.85 5.93 -2.01
N SER A 29 -3.27 7.02 -1.40
CA SER A 29 -4.64 7.19 -0.90
C SER A 29 -5.04 8.65 -0.96
N CYS A 30 -6.34 8.91 -0.96
CA CYS A 30 -6.84 10.22 -0.53
C CYS A 30 -6.63 10.40 0.97
N THR A 31 -6.49 11.65 1.40
CA THR A 31 -6.56 12.00 2.83
C THR A 31 -7.97 11.77 3.37
N GLY A 32 -8.10 11.64 4.70
CA GLY A 32 -9.41 11.35 5.33
C GLY A 32 -10.47 12.44 5.11
N ASP A 33 -10.05 13.68 4.90
CA ASP A 33 -10.93 14.82 4.58
C ASP A 33 -11.21 14.98 3.06
N LEU A 34 -10.63 14.10 2.23
CA LEU A 34 -10.71 14.13 0.77
C LEU A 34 -10.22 15.45 0.15
N LYS A 35 -9.42 16.24 0.86
CA LYS A 35 -8.85 17.52 0.38
C LYS A 35 -7.44 17.38 -0.18
N GLY A 36 -6.86 16.18 -0.13
CA GLY A 36 -5.53 15.92 -0.62
C GLY A 36 -5.28 14.44 -0.82
N TRP A 37 -4.02 14.12 -1.01
CA TRP A 37 -3.55 12.75 -1.21
C TRP A 37 -2.27 12.51 -0.42
N GLN A 38 -2.01 11.23 -0.19
CA GLN A 38 -0.92 10.74 0.64
C GLN A 38 -0.28 9.51 -0.01
N VAL A 39 1.00 9.32 0.25
CA VAL A 39 1.80 8.18 -0.18
C VAL A 39 2.15 7.35 1.04
N CYS A 40 2.09 6.04 0.89
CA CYS A 40 2.64 5.15 1.89
C CYS A 40 4.15 5.04 1.70
N ASP A 41 4.91 5.51 2.67
CA ASP A 41 6.36 5.43 2.62
C ASP A 41 6.89 4.02 2.97
N VAL A 42 8.20 3.85 2.94
CA VAL A 42 8.86 2.58 3.30
C VAL A 42 8.75 2.23 4.79
N THR A 43 8.40 3.19 5.64
CA THR A 43 8.13 2.96 7.08
C THR A 43 6.71 2.47 7.33
N ARG A 44 5.90 2.30 6.27
CA ARG A 44 4.49 1.89 6.32
C ARG A 44 3.59 2.93 6.96
N THR A 45 3.99 4.20 6.86
CA THR A 45 3.25 5.35 7.36
C THR A 45 2.69 6.14 6.18
N TRP A 46 1.45 6.61 6.33
CA TRP A 46 0.88 7.56 5.38
C TRP A 46 1.53 8.92 5.56
N VAL A 47 2.20 9.39 4.51
CA VAL A 47 2.82 10.71 4.45
C VAL A 47 2.01 11.57 3.49
N PHE A 48 1.60 12.74 3.97
CA PHE A 48 0.90 13.73 3.16
C PHE A 48 1.76 14.14 1.95
N ALA A 49 1.17 14.11 0.76
CA ALA A 49 1.90 14.33 -0.50
C ALA A 49 1.38 15.53 -1.30
N GLY A 50 0.13 15.96 -1.07
CA GLY A 50 -0.35 17.19 -1.67
C GLY A 50 -1.81 17.52 -1.35
N ILE A 51 -2.13 18.81 -1.44
CA ILE A 51 -3.50 19.34 -1.35
C ILE A 51 -4.09 19.42 -2.76
N CYS A 52 -5.38 19.09 -2.87
CA CYS A 52 -6.15 19.31 -4.08
C CYS A 52 -6.45 20.80 -4.27
N PRO A 53 -6.41 21.31 -5.52
CA PRO A 53 -6.76 22.69 -5.81
C PRO A 53 -8.14 23.12 -5.27
N PRO A 54 -8.36 24.42 -5.02
CA PRO A 54 -9.65 24.92 -4.60
C PRO A 54 -10.79 24.43 -5.50
N LYS A 55 -11.95 24.13 -4.90
CA LYS A 55 -13.15 23.60 -5.58
C LYS A 55 -12.95 22.22 -6.23
N THR A 56 -11.90 21.48 -5.90
CA THR A 56 -11.75 20.06 -6.27
C THR A 56 -11.72 19.18 -5.03
N GLY A 57 -11.89 17.87 -5.21
CA GLY A 57 -11.78 16.87 -4.15
C GLY A 57 -10.98 15.67 -4.64
N CYS A 58 -10.35 14.96 -3.71
CA CYS A 58 -9.64 13.73 -4.01
C CYS A 58 -10.62 12.57 -4.21
N VAL A 59 -10.49 11.88 -5.34
CA VAL A 59 -11.20 10.64 -5.64
C VAL A 59 -10.19 9.59 -6.06
N PHE A 60 -10.27 8.40 -5.45
CA PHE A 60 -9.37 7.30 -5.77
C PHE A 60 -9.85 6.51 -6.98
N TYR A 61 -9.04 6.45 -8.04
CA TYR A 61 -9.34 5.66 -9.23
C TYR A 61 -8.79 4.25 -9.06
N LYS A 62 -9.68 3.32 -8.75
CA LYS A 62 -9.32 1.93 -8.47
C LYS A 62 -8.58 1.22 -9.62
N PRO A 63 -8.95 1.39 -10.91
CA PRO A 63 -8.29 0.71 -12.02
C PRO A 63 -6.79 0.92 -12.14
N ASN A 64 -6.26 2.08 -11.71
CA ASN A 64 -4.81 2.34 -11.70
C ASN A 64 -4.25 2.64 -10.31
N ASN A 65 -5.02 2.36 -9.26
CA ASN A 65 -4.65 2.55 -7.86
C ASN A 65 -4.09 3.95 -7.53
N SER A 66 -4.65 5.01 -8.14
CA SER A 66 -4.15 6.37 -7.99
C SER A 66 -5.24 7.38 -7.56
N PRO A 67 -4.92 8.34 -6.68
CA PRO A 67 -5.80 9.46 -6.33
C PRO A 67 -5.76 10.56 -7.38
N TYR A 68 -6.89 11.21 -7.61
CA TYR A 68 -7.01 12.36 -8.51
C TYR A 68 -7.79 13.49 -7.84
N CYS A 69 -7.32 14.71 -8.04
CA CYS A 69 -8.09 15.90 -7.68
C CYS A 69 -9.03 16.24 -8.84
N VAL A 70 -10.32 16.07 -8.62
CA VAL A 70 -11.35 16.21 -9.66
C VAL A 70 -12.42 17.22 -9.23
N PRO A 71 -13.08 17.89 -10.19
CA PRO A 71 -14.20 18.76 -9.86
C PRO A 71 -15.41 17.97 -9.31
N PRO A 72 -16.33 18.62 -8.60
CA PRO A 72 -17.55 17.99 -8.11
C PRO A 72 -18.34 17.36 -9.26
N GLY A 73 -18.85 16.13 -9.03
CA GLY A 73 -19.65 15.40 -10.02
C GLY A 73 -18.84 14.73 -11.13
N PHE A 74 -17.51 14.85 -11.14
CA PHE A 74 -16.66 14.09 -12.06
C PHE A 74 -16.87 12.58 -11.87
N LYS A 75 -16.91 11.85 -13.00
CA LYS A 75 -16.99 10.39 -13.04
C LYS A 75 -15.88 9.87 -13.93
N PHE A 76 -15.13 8.89 -13.43
CA PHE A 76 -14.19 8.17 -14.27
C PHE A 76 -14.92 7.35 -15.33
N PRO A 77 -14.27 7.11 -16.50
CA PRO A 77 -14.78 6.16 -17.48
C PRO A 77 -15.07 4.80 -16.83
N GLN A 78 -16.21 4.21 -17.17
CA GLN A 78 -16.56 2.85 -16.79
C GLN A 78 -16.06 1.96 -17.94
N ASN A 79 -15.02 1.18 -17.72
CA ASN A 79 -14.60 0.14 -18.66
C ASN A 79 -15.42 -1.14 -18.42
#